data_AF-A0A535V0M9-F1
#
_entry.id   AF-A0A535V0M9-F1
#
_cell.length_a   1.000
_cell.length_b   1.000
_cell.length_c   1.000
_cell.angle_alpha   90.00
_cell.angle_beta   90.00
_cell.angle_gamma   90.00
#
_symmetry.space_group_name_H-M   'P 1'
#
loop_
_entity.id
_entity.type
_entity.pdbx_description
1 polymer ?
#
loop_
_entity_poly.entity_id
_entity_poly.type
_entity_poly.pdbx_seq_one_letter_code
_entity_poly.pdbx_strand_id
1 'polypeptide(L)'
;MIPGHVGVRCSDDGFVIHEEINPMFESPAGQALRVALTDIPQDSEKVYDHLHAGCRVFQYTSQTLARQLRADDNDGRVDIVFESEAGAYNSGAVRVILLDLYDRLGADTRDC
;
A
#
# COMPACT_ATOMS: atom_id res chain seq x y z
N MET A 1 -4.61 -15.13 -1.65
CA MET A 1 -3.18 -15.27 -1.34
C MET A 1 -2.40 -15.31 -2.66
N ILE A 2 -1.39 -14.45 -2.81
CA ILE A 2 -0.45 -14.49 -3.93
C ILE A 2 0.85 -15.11 -3.37
N PRO A 3 1.39 -16.18 -3.96
CA PRO A 3 2.65 -16.75 -3.51
C PRO A 3 3.79 -15.75 -3.77
N GLY A 4 4.71 -15.59 -2.82
CA GLY A 4 5.77 -14.59 -2.92
C GLY A 4 6.56 -14.43 -1.63
N HIS A 5 7.37 -13.38 -1.58
CA HIS A 5 8.07 -12.94 -0.39
C HIS A 5 7.34 -11.76 0.25
N VAL A 6 7.30 -11.73 1.58
CA VAL A 6 6.71 -10.62 2.34
C VAL A 6 7.81 -10.05 3.24
N GLY A 7 8.10 -8.76 3.07
CA GLY A 7 8.93 -7.97 3.98
C GLY A 7 8.03 -7.09 4.85
N VAL A 8 8.31 -7.02 6.14
CA VAL A 8 7.58 -6.17 7.08
C VAL A 8 8.53 -5.29 7.86
N ARG A 9 8.12 -4.06 8.13
CA ARG A 9 8.78 -3.15 9.06
C ARG A 9 7.77 -2.63 10.06
N CYS A 10 8.13 -2.73 11.34
CA CYS A 10 7.29 -2.31 12.45
C CYS A 10 7.71 -0.94 12.99
N SER A 11 6.77 -0.24 13.62
CA SER A 11 7.04 0.90 14.50
C SER A 11 7.65 0.45 15.83
N ASP A 12 8.14 1.40 16.62
CA ASP A 12 8.68 1.13 17.97
C ASP A 12 7.61 0.53 18.91
N ASP A 13 6.33 0.85 18.70
CA ASP A 13 5.19 0.30 19.43
C ASP A 13 4.74 -1.09 18.92
N GLY A 14 5.44 -1.64 17.92
CA GLY A 14 5.22 -3.00 17.41
C GLY A 14 4.12 -3.14 16.36
N PHE A 15 3.60 -2.02 15.81
CA PHE A 15 2.65 -2.06 14.69
C PHE A 15 3.38 -2.25 13.37
N VAL A 16 2.85 -3.07 12.46
CA VAL A 16 3.34 -3.11 11.07
C VAL A 16 2.94 -1.80 10.40
N ILE A 17 3.94 -1.02 9.98
CA ILE A 17 3.74 0.30 9.35
C ILE A 17 4.18 0.32 7.90
N HIS A 18 4.83 -0.76 7.45
CA HIS A 18 5.23 -0.94 6.07
C HIS A 18 5.28 -2.45 5.77
N GLU A 19 4.59 -2.85 4.73
CA GLU A 19 4.54 -4.23 4.25
C GLU A 19 4.76 -4.27 2.74
N GLU A 20 5.78 -5.00 2.31
CA GLU A 20 6.14 -5.15 0.91
C GLU A 20 5.95 -6.62 0.50
N ILE A 21 4.99 -6.85 -0.39
CA ILE A 21 4.72 -8.16 -0.96
C ILE A 21 5.32 -8.19 -2.37
N ASN A 22 6.22 -9.14 -2.58
CA ASN A 22 6.85 -9.44 -3.87
C ASN A 22 6.29 -10.78 -4.38
N PRO A 23 5.24 -10.77 -5.23
CA PRO A 23 4.74 -11.95 -5.87
C PRO A 23 5.82 -12.72 -6.62
N MET A 24 5.80 -14.04 -6.53
CA MET A 24 6.69 -14.93 -7.28
C MET A 24 6.48 -14.84 -8.80
N PHE A 25 5.26 -14.46 -9.20
CA PHE A 25 4.90 -14.13 -10.57
C PHE A 25 4.16 -12.81 -10.58
N GLU A 26 4.30 -12.05 -11.65
CA GLU A 26 3.54 -10.82 -11.84
C GLU A 26 2.03 -11.07 -11.67
N SER A 27 1.35 -10.15 -11.00
CA SER A 27 -0.06 -10.26 -10.69
C SER A 27 -0.86 -9.15 -11.37
N PRO A 28 -2.07 -9.42 -11.88
CA PRO A 28 -2.97 -8.35 -12.29
C PRO A 28 -3.32 -7.45 -11.09
N ALA A 29 -3.38 -6.13 -11.32
CA ALA A 29 -3.64 -5.13 -10.28
C ALA A 29 -4.93 -5.39 -9.48
N GLY A 30 -5.96 -5.95 -10.11
CA GLY A 30 -7.20 -6.33 -9.40
C GLY A 30 -7.00 -7.47 -8.40
N GLN A 31 -6.10 -8.42 -8.68
CA GLN A 31 -5.75 -9.47 -7.72
C GLN A 31 -4.83 -8.93 -6.62
N ALA A 32 -3.84 -8.12 -7.00
CA ALA A 32 -2.96 -7.42 -6.06
C ALA A 32 -3.75 -6.58 -5.04
N LEU A 33 -4.70 -5.77 -5.53
CA LEU A 33 -5.55 -4.95 -4.67
C LEU A 33 -6.40 -5.77 -3.71
N ARG A 34 -7.00 -6.88 -4.18
CA ARG A 34 -7.75 -7.76 -3.27
C ARG A 34 -6.90 -8.34 -2.16
N VAL A 35 -5.60 -8.59 -2.40
CA VAL A 35 -4.68 -9.04 -1.36
C VAL A 35 -4.34 -7.89 -0.42
N ALA A 36 -3.93 -6.74 -0.93
CA ALA A 36 -3.63 -5.58 -0.08
C ALA A 36 -4.82 -5.18 0.82
N LEU A 37 -6.05 -5.29 0.30
CA LEU A 37 -7.27 -5.00 1.05
C LEU A 37 -7.58 -6.01 2.18
N THR A 38 -6.95 -7.20 2.22
CA THR A 38 -7.10 -8.10 3.37
C THR A 38 -6.29 -7.66 4.58
N ASP A 39 -5.29 -6.82 4.36
CA ASP A 39 -4.29 -6.46 5.37
C ASP A 39 -4.56 -5.07 5.97
N ILE A 40 -5.59 -4.37 5.47
CA ILE A 40 -6.10 -3.12 6.05
C ILE A 40 -7.47 -3.32 6.71
N PRO A 41 -7.88 -2.46 7.66
CA PRO A 41 -9.17 -2.59 8.32
C PRO A 41 -10.38 -2.51 7.38
N GLN A 42 -11.48 -3.18 7.75
CA GLN A 42 -12.70 -3.24 6.93
C GLN A 42 -13.43 -1.90 6.78
N ASP A 43 -13.21 -0.95 7.69
CA ASP A 43 -13.74 0.41 7.63
C ASP A 43 -12.90 1.35 6.74
N SER A 44 -11.95 0.79 5.97
CA SER A 44 -11.10 1.56 5.07
C SER A 44 -11.86 2.05 3.85
N GLU A 45 -11.81 3.36 3.58
CA GLU A 45 -12.42 3.99 2.41
C GLU A 45 -11.35 4.57 1.49
N LYS A 46 -11.48 4.34 0.18
CA LYS A 46 -10.54 4.89 -0.80
C LYS A 46 -10.74 6.40 -0.95
N VAL A 47 -9.70 7.17 -0.71
CA VAL A 47 -9.71 8.64 -0.83
C VAL A 47 -8.85 9.16 -1.97
N TYR A 48 -7.90 8.35 -2.48
CA TYR A 48 -7.02 8.72 -3.57
C TYR A 48 -6.70 7.54 -4.51
N ASP A 49 -6.46 7.86 -5.79
CA ASP A 49 -6.10 6.91 -6.84
C ASP A 49 -5.35 7.67 -7.95
N HIS A 50 -4.05 7.46 -8.04
CA HIS A 50 -3.19 8.17 -8.99
C HIS A 50 -2.24 7.25 -9.73
N LEU A 51 -2.06 7.54 -11.02
CA LEU A 51 -1.15 6.83 -11.90
C LEU A 51 0.09 7.70 -12.15
N HIS A 52 1.25 7.19 -11.78
CA HIS A 52 2.56 7.78 -12.04
C HIS A 52 3.25 7.06 -13.20
N ALA A 53 4.43 7.54 -13.59
CA ALA A 53 5.20 6.93 -14.67
C ALA A 53 5.54 5.46 -14.37
N GLY A 54 5.99 5.10 -13.16
CA GLY A 54 6.38 3.72 -12.82
C GLY A 54 5.38 2.92 -11.97
N CYS A 55 4.42 3.60 -11.35
CA CYS A 55 3.57 2.99 -10.33
C CYS A 55 2.15 3.55 -10.33
N ARG A 56 1.26 2.87 -9.61
CA ARG A 56 -0.07 3.37 -9.27
C ARG A 56 -0.22 3.36 -7.75
N VAL A 57 -0.71 4.46 -7.21
CA VAL A 57 -0.92 4.65 -5.77
C VAL A 57 -2.41 4.73 -5.50
N PHE A 58 -2.87 3.99 -4.52
CA PHE A 58 -4.20 4.14 -3.91
C PHE A 58 -4.01 4.57 -2.47
N GLN A 59 -4.89 5.43 -1.97
CA GLN A 59 -4.85 5.82 -0.56
C GLN A 59 -6.19 5.55 0.06
N TYR A 60 -6.13 4.96 1.25
CA TYR A 60 -7.29 4.62 2.05
C TYR A 60 -7.18 5.32 3.39
N THR A 61 -8.32 5.67 3.99
CA THR A 61 -8.44 6.15 5.37
C THR A 61 -9.29 5.20 6.19
N SER A 62 -8.94 4.97 7.45
CA SER A 62 -9.67 4.12 8.39
C SER A 62 -9.68 4.74 9.78
N GLN A 63 -10.87 4.82 10.40
CA GLN A 63 -10.99 5.24 11.80
C GLN A 63 -10.36 4.23 12.76
N THR A 64 -10.30 2.95 12.36
CA THR A 64 -9.62 1.92 13.12
C THR A 64 -8.11 2.11 13.10
N LEU A 65 -7.52 2.41 11.94
CA LEU A 65 -6.09 2.79 11.86
C LEU A 65 -5.79 4.04 12.68
N ALA A 66 -6.58 5.11 12.52
CA ALA A 66 -6.39 6.36 13.26
C ALA A 66 -6.40 6.15 14.79
N ARG A 67 -7.27 5.27 15.29
CA ARG A 67 -7.32 4.92 16.72
C ARG A 67 -6.11 4.10 17.19
N GLN A 68 -5.57 3.25 16.32
CA GLN A 68 -4.42 2.39 16.64
C GLN A 68 -3.11 3.17 16.62
N LEU A 69 -2.89 3.99 15.59
CA LEU A 69 -1.66 4.77 15.40
C LEU A 69 -1.65 6.10 16.17
N ARG A 70 -2.81 6.55 16.67
CA ARG A 70 -2.95 7.72 17.54
C ARG A 70 -2.29 8.97 16.92
N ALA A 71 -1.38 9.62 17.63
CA ALA A 71 -0.79 10.89 17.24
C ALA A 71 0.15 10.79 16.02
N ASP A 72 0.64 9.59 15.70
CA ASP A 72 1.56 9.36 14.60
C ASP A 72 0.84 9.36 13.24
N ASP A 73 -0.46 9.05 13.23
CA ASP A 73 -1.32 9.14 12.05
C ASP A 73 -2.78 9.38 12.46
N ASN A 74 -3.12 10.67 12.65
CA ASN A 74 -4.47 11.07 13.08
C ASN A 74 -5.55 10.80 12.02
N ASP A 75 -5.16 10.64 10.75
CA ASP A 75 -6.09 10.46 9.64
C ASP A 75 -6.23 8.97 9.25
N GLY A 76 -5.47 8.08 9.90
CA GLY A 76 -5.55 6.62 9.72
C GLY A 76 -5.35 6.21 8.28
N ARG A 77 -4.35 6.80 7.62
CA ARG A 77 -4.09 6.68 6.20
C ARG A 77 -3.16 5.52 5.91
N VAL A 78 -3.45 4.82 4.82
CA VAL A 78 -2.58 3.80 4.26
C VAL A 78 -2.48 3.98 2.76
N ASP A 79 -1.25 4.00 2.28
CA ASP A 79 -0.93 4.06 0.87
C ASP A 79 -0.68 2.63 0.37
N ILE A 80 -1.37 2.25 -0.71
CA ILE A 80 -1.16 1.00 -1.44
C ILE A 80 -0.49 1.35 -2.77
N VAL A 81 0.76 0.94 -2.95
CA VAL A 81 1.55 1.23 -4.16
C VAL A 81 1.77 -0.06 -4.95
N PHE A 82 1.46 -0.01 -6.26
CA PHE A 82 1.77 -1.07 -7.20
C PHE A 82 2.87 -0.65 -8.16
N GLU A 83 3.90 -1.46 -8.27
CA GLU A 83 4.98 -1.28 -9.25
C GLU A 83 5.04 -2.43 -10.26
N SER A 84 5.55 -2.12 -11.45
CA SER A 84 5.89 -3.09 -12.50
C SER A 84 7.39 -3.02 -12.83
N GLU A 85 7.95 -3.99 -13.58
CA GLU A 85 9.40 -4.05 -13.85
C GLU A 85 9.91 -2.92 -14.75
N ALA A 86 9.04 -2.35 -15.59
CA ALA A 86 9.41 -1.35 -16.59
C ALA A 86 9.03 0.07 -16.15
N GLY A 87 9.74 1.06 -16.71
CA GLY A 87 9.52 2.50 -16.45
C GLY A 87 8.16 3.08 -16.88
N ALA A 88 7.19 2.21 -17.19
CA ALA A 88 5.78 2.52 -17.38
C ALA A 88 4.96 1.54 -16.51
N TYR A 89 4.03 2.05 -15.69
CA TYR A 89 3.13 1.18 -14.92
C TYR A 89 2.30 0.25 -15.82
N ASN A 90 2.34 -1.05 -15.53
CA ASN A 90 1.52 -2.07 -16.21
C ASN A 90 0.55 -2.75 -15.24
N SER A 91 -0.74 -2.43 -15.35
CA SER A 91 -1.79 -3.01 -14.49
C SER A 91 -1.99 -4.52 -14.65
N GLY A 92 -1.44 -5.13 -15.70
CA GLY A 92 -1.47 -6.58 -15.89
C GLY A 92 -0.28 -7.30 -15.24
N ALA A 93 0.73 -6.56 -14.79
CA ALA A 93 2.05 -7.08 -14.46
C ALA A 93 2.63 -6.42 -13.19
N VAL A 94 1.87 -6.45 -12.09
CA VAL A 94 2.33 -5.92 -10.79
C VAL A 94 3.32 -6.89 -10.16
N ARG A 95 4.51 -6.39 -9.80
CA ARG A 95 5.60 -7.15 -9.18
C ARG A 95 5.88 -6.77 -7.73
N VAL A 96 5.47 -5.57 -7.31
CA VAL A 96 5.53 -5.10 -5.92
C VAL A 96 4.16 -4.60 -5.51
N ILE A 97 3.73 -5.01 -4.33
CA ILE A 97 2.56 -4.49 -3.62
C ILE A 97 3.08 -3.95 -2.30
N LEU A 98 3.08 -2.63 -2.15
CA LEU A 98 3.54 -1.97 -0.95
C LEU A 98 2.35 -1.37 -0.20
N LEU A 99 2.25 -1.63 1.10
CA LEU A 99 1.37 -0.95 2.03
C LEU A 99 2.24 -0.08 2.96
N ASP A 100 2.01 1.23 3.00
CA ASP A 100 2.77 2.15 3.85
C ASP A 100 1.84 3.05 4.67
N LEU A 101 2.04 3.07 5.99
CA LEU A 101 1.26 3.83 6.97
C LEU A 101 2.04 5.05 7.51
N TYR A 102 3.29 5.26 7.11
CA TYR A 102 4.16 6.30 7.68
C TYR A 102 3.96 7.68 7.02
N ASP A 103 3.10 7.80 6.01
CA ASP A 103 3.23 8.91 5.08
C ASP A 103 2.40 10.15 5.42
N ARG A 104 3.13 11.23 5.75
CA ARG A 104 2.60 12.58 6.00
C ARG A 104 1.71 13.02 4.83
N LEU A 105 0.67 13.80 5.11
CA LEU A 105 -0.14 14.52 4.13
C LEU A 105 0.75 15.18 3.05
N GLY A 106 0.58 14.80 1.77
CA GLY A 106 1.32 15.34 0.62
C GLY A 106 2.47 14.48 0.07
N ALA A 107 2.66 13.28 0.60
CA ALA A 107 3.71 12.38 0.13
C ALA A 107 3.38 11.58 -1.14
N ASP A 108 2.23 11.84 -1.78
CA ASP A 108 1.94 11.35 -3.15
C ASP A 108 2.89 11.95 -4.20
N THR A 109 3.74 12.90 -3.80
CA THR A 109 4.80 13.52 -4.60
C THR A 109 6.07 12.69 -4.68
N ARG A 110 6.13 11.52 -4.04
CA ARG A 110 7.29 10.63 -4.13
C ARG A 110 7.36 10.02 -5.53
N ASP A 111 8.54 10.11 -6.14
CA ASP A 111 8.86 9.32 -7.32
C ASP A 111 8.83 7.83 -6.94
N CYS A 112 8.19 7.03 -7.80
CA CYS A 112 8.55 5.64 -7.99
C CYS A 112 9.74 5.57 -8.96
#